data_AF-A0A939EU91-F1
#
_entry.id   AF-A0A939EU91-F1
#
_cell.length_a   1.000
_cell.length_b   1.000
_cell.length_c   1.000
_cell.angle_alpha   90.00
_cell.angle_beta   90.00
_cell.angle_gamma   90.00
#
_symmetry.space_group_name_H-M   'P 1'
#
loop_
_entity.id
_entity.type
_entity.pdbx_description
1 polymer ?
#
loop_
_entity_poly.entity_id
_entity_poly.type
_entity_poly.pdbx_seq_one_letter_code
_entity_poly.pdbx_strand_id
1 'polypeptide(L)'
;MALGKKQLYSRMLAEQVAAALQTGRTLAAYHRDYCGMGLECVGGQFFYGEVWDGRLRDWNTLENREAFIVDFPDQSAFVAWLSAQSDATLNCHEMPLPFYWDNQTITQQRLEAFVTDAPCNARPAWYQAMLYGNEPVGSEITPSNPEG
;
A
#
# COMPACT_ATOMS: atom_id res chain seq x y z
N MET A 1 1.15 -10.06 27.19
CA MET A 1 1.82 -8.88 26.58
C MET A 1 0.82 -8.21 25.65
N ALA A 2 0.30 -7.02 25.99
CA ALA A 2 -0.79 -6.38 25.23
C ALA A 2 -0.69 -4.85 25.15
N LEU A 3 0.37 -4.22 25.69
CA LEU A 3 0.50 -2.76 25.66
C LEU A 3 0.86 -2.22 24.26
N GLY A 4 1.68 -2.94 23.48
CA GLY A 4 2.13 -2.47 22.17
C GLY A 4 1.00 -2.27 21.16
N LYS A 5 -0.01 -3.13 21.14
CA LYS A 5 -1.11 -3.04 20.16
C LYS A 5 -1.99 -1.78 20.33
N LYS A 6 -2.06 -1.21 21.53
CA LYS A 6 -2.90 -0.03 21.81
C LYS A 6 -2.15 1.30 21.71
N GLN A 7 -0.84 1.25 21.45
CA GLN A 7 -0.04 2.45 21.33
C GLN A 7 -0.37 3.17 20.03
N LEU A 8 -0.67 4.46 20.12
CA LEU A 8 -0.89 5.28 18.94
C LEU A 8 0.40 5.42 18.13
N TYR A 9 0.29 5.41 16.82
CA TYR A 9 1.41 5.65 15.93
C TYR A 9 1.93 7.07 16.12
N SER A 10 3.25 7.22 16.17
CA SER A 10 3.84 8.55 16.28
C SER A 10 3.52 9.38 15.03
N ARG A 11 3.32 10.69 15.23
CA ARG A 11 3.15 11.65 14.12
C ARG A 11 4.33 11.58 13.14
N MET A 12 5.54 11.45 13.65
CA MET A 12 6.75 11.32 12.82
C MET A 12 6.68 10.09 11.90
N LEU A 13 6.26 8.93 12.42
CA LEU A 13 6.08 7.72 11.61
C LEU A 13 5.01 7.96 10.52
N ALA A 14 3.88 8.57 10.87
CA ALA A 14 2.83 8.87 9.90
C ALA A 14 3.30 9.82 8.78
N GLU A 15 4.09 10.85 9.12
CA GLU A 15 4.70 11.78 8.16
C GLU A 15 5.68 11.05 7.23
N GLN A 16 6.50 10.15 7.76
CA GLN A 16 7.43 9.33 6.97
C GLN A 16 6.70 8.38 6.02
N VAL A 17 5.61 7.76 6.48
CA VAL A 17 4.76 6.92 5.64
C VAL A 17 4.15 7.74 4.51
N ALA A 18 3.62 8.92 4.81
CA ALA A 18 3.05 9.81 3.79
C ALA A 18 4.08 10.20 2.73
N ALA A 19 5.29 10.60 3.16
CA ALA A 19 6.39 10.92 2.26
C ALA A 19 6.76 9.72 1.37
N ALA A 20 6.83 8.51 1.94
CA ALA A 20 7.09 7.31 1.18
C ALA A 20 5.98 7.03 0.14
N LEU A 21 4.70 7.16 0.50
CA LEU A 21 3.58 6.99 -0.44
C LEU A 21 3.62 7.99 -1.60
N GLN A 22 3.98 9.25 -1.32
CA GLN A 22 4.10 10.30 -2.34
C GLN A 22 5.19 10.03 -3.38
N THR A 23 6.17 9.18 -3.08
CA THR A 23 7.17 8.72 -4.07
C THR A 23 6.60 7.69 -5.07
N GLY A 24 5.31 7.37 -4.97
CA GLY A 24 4.65 6.35 -5.79
C GLY A 24 4.73 4.94 -5.20
N ARG A 25 5.28 4.77 -3.99
CA ARG A 25 5.29 3.48 -3.29
C ARG A 25 3.89 3.17 -2.75
N THR A 26 3.56 1.88 -2.68
CA THR A 26 2.30 1.37 -2.14
C THR A 26 2.61 0.35 -1.05
N LEU A 27 1.97 0.50 0.11
CA LEU A 27 2.02 -0.51 1.16
C LEU A 27 0.86 -1.47 0.97
N ALA A 28 1.14 -2.68 0.50
CA ALA A 28 0.15 -3.73 0.27
C ALA A 28 0.83 -5.10 0.33
N ALA A 29 0.08 -6.17 0.58
CA ALA A 29 0.55 -7.52 0.26
C ALA A 29 0.21 -7.85 -1.19
N TYR A 30 1.01 -8.74 -1.80
CA TYR A 30 0.89 -9.09 -3.21
C TYR A 30 0.82 -10.60 -3.36
N HIS A 31 -0.39 -11.12 -3.39
CA HIS A 31 -0.69 -12.49 -3.75
C HIS A 31 -2.08 -12.55 -4.37
N ARG A 32 -2.49 -13.75 -4.78
CA ARG A 32 -3.84 -13.97 -5.31
C ARG A 32 -4.88 -13.85 -4.19
N ASP A 33 -6.06 -13.35 -4.51
CA ASP A 33 -7.20 -13.14 -3.60
C ASP A 33 -6.98 -12.01 -2.57
N TYR A 34 -7.59 -12.12 -1.38
CA TYR A 34 -7.57 -11.07 -0.36
C TYR A 34 -6.19 -10.87 0.27
N CYS A 35 -5.60 -9.69 0.07
CA CYS A 35 -4.27 -9.30 0.53
C CYS A 35 -4.27 -8.44 1.81
N GLY A 36 -5.40 -8.36 2.53
CA GLY A 36 -5.49 -7.55 3.74
C GLY A 36 -5.79 -6.08 3.48
N MET A 37 -5.17 -5.23 4.29
CA MET A 37 -5.29 -3.77 4.24
C MET A 37 -4.02 -3.12 3.70
N GLY A 38 -4.18 -2.02 2.98
CA GLY A 38 -3.08 -1.30 2.34
C GLY A 38 -3.24 0.22 2.33
N LEU A 39 -2.19 0.89 1.87
CA LEU A 39 -2.09 2.33 1.73
C LEU A 39 -1.51 2.70 0.37
N GLU A 40 -2.10 3.70 -0.30
CA GLU A 40 -1.55 4.29 -1.53
C GLU A 40 -1.70 5.82 -1.55
N CYS A 41 -0.94 6.48 -2.41
CA CYS A 41 -1.16 7.88 -2.79
C CYS A 41 -1.26 7.99 -4.31
N VAL A 42 -2.33 8.62 -4.82
CA VAL A 42 -2.57 8.83 -6.25
C VAL A 42 -3.03 10.26 -6.45
N GLY A 43 -2.35 11.01 -7.31
CA GLY A 43 -2.70 12.41 -7.60
C GLY A 43 -2.66 13.34 -6.39
N GLY A 44 -1.87 13.02 -5.35
CA GLY A 44 -1.78 13.78 -4.10
C GLY A 44 -2.84 13.42 -3.04
N GLN A 45 -3.82 12.59 -3.38
CA GLN A 45 -4.81 12.03 -2.47
C GLN A 45 -4.30 10.72 -1.88
N PHE A 46 -4.62 10.45 -0.62
CA PHE A 46 -4.20 9.23 0.10
C PHE A 46 -5.38 8.31 0.32
N PHE A 47 -5.12 7.01 0.35
CA PHE A 47 -6.16 6.02 0.54
C PHE A 47 -5.71 4.95 1.54
N TYR A 48 -6.66 4.50 2.36
CA TYR A 48 -6.57 3.30 3.19
C TYR A 48 -7.71 2.37 2.79
N GLY A 49 -7.44 1.10 2.54
CA GLY A 49 -8.50 0.20 2.12
C GLY A 49 -8.07 -1.24 1.93
N GLU A 50 -9.04 -2.05 1.53
CA GLU A 50 -8.83 -3.46 1.19
C GLU A 50 -7.95 -3.62 -0.03
N VAL A 51 -7.10 -4.64 0.01
CA VAL A 51 -6.23 -5.03 -1.10
C VAL A 51 -6.69 -6.38 -1.63
N TRP A 52 -6.90 -6.45 -2.93
CA TRP A 52 -7.26 -7.68 -3.64
C TRP A 52 -6.35 -7.86 -4.83
N ASP A 53 -5.78 -9.06 -4.98
CA ASP A 53 -4.84 -9.38 -6.06
C ASP A 53 -3.70 -8.35 -6.19
N GLY A 54 -3.24 -7.84 -5.04
CA GLY A 54 -2.19 -6.83 -4.92
C GLY A 54 -2.57 -5.43 -5.41
N ARG A 55 -3.86 -5.12 -5.51
CA ARG A 55 -4.36 -3.80 -5.89
C ARG A 55 -5.29 -3.24 -4.83
N LEU A 56 -5.09 -1.97 -4.50
CA LEU A 56 -6.12 -1.15 -3.88
C LEU A 56 -7.13 -0.78 -4.98
N ARG A 57 -8.42 -0.74 -4.65
CA ARG A 57 -9.50 -0.08 -5.43
C ARG A 57 -9.99 -0.75 -6.72
N ASP A 58 -9.35 -1.78 -7.25
CA ASP A 58 -9.72 -2.32 -8.57
C ASP A 58 -10.74 -3.48 -8.56
N TRP A 59 -11.08 -4.07 -7.39
CA TRP A 59 -11.86 -5.31 -7.36
C TRP A 59 -13.07 -5.17 -6.43
N ASN A 60 -14.26 -5.35 -7.03
CA ASN A 60 -15.42 -5.83 -6.29
C ASN A 60 -14.97 -7.10 -5.57
N THR A 61 -14.96 -7.03 -4.24
CA THR A 61 -14.64 -8.15 -3.37
C THR A 61 -15.48 -9.37 -3.76
N LEU A 62 -15.04 -10.57 -3.34
CA LEU A 62 -15.78 -11.84 -3.51
C LEU A 62 -17.27 -11.78 -3.09
N GLU A 63 -17.68 -10.72 -2.40
CA GLU A 63 -18.99 -10.54 -1.76
C GLU A 63 -19.97 -9.63 -2.53
N ASN A 64 -19.70 -9.18 -3.77
CA ASN A 64 -20.58 -8.23 -4.50
C ASN A 64 -20.92 -6.97 -3.67
N ARG A 65 -19.97 -6.52 -2.83
CA ARG A 65 -20.09 -5.28 -2.05
C ARG A 65 -19.10 -4.25 -2.53
N GLU A 66 -19.41 -2.99 -2.23
CA GLU A 66 -18.47 -1.89 -2.39
C GLU A 66 -17.17 -2.19 -1.64
N ALA A 67 -16.04 -1.87 -2.27
CA ALA A 67 -14.73 -2.00 -1.66
C ALA A 67 -14.63 -1.03 -0.47
N PHE A 68 -14.11 -1.52 0.67
CA PHE A 68 -13.87 -0.64 1.80
C PHE A 68 -12.65 0.23 1.51
N ILE A 69 -12.88 1.54 1.35
CA ILE A 69 -11.86 2.55 1.09
C ILE A 69 -12.19 3.79 1.93
N VAL A 70 -11.16 4.33 2.58
CA VAL A 70 -11.15 5.65 3.21
C VAL A 70 -10.17 6.51 2.44
N ASP A 71 -10.64 7.65 1.93
CA ASP A 71 -9.81 8.61 1.22
C ASP A 71 -9.51 9.86 2.06
N PHE A 72 -8.35 10.44 1.82
CA PHE A 72 -7.89 11.66 2.48
C PHE A 72 -7.42 12.65 1.41
N PRO A 73 -7.96 13.88 1.41
CA PRO A 73 -7.72 14.84 0.33
C PRO A 73 -6.26 15.29 0.22
N ASP A 74 -5.51 15.23 1.31
CA ASP A 74 -4.13 15.67 1.37
C ASP A 74 -3.32 14.94 2.46
N GLN A 75 -2.02 15.23 2.48
CA GLN A 75 -1.07 14.67 3.43
C GLN A 75 -1.41 15.01 4.88
N SER A 76 -1.90 16.22 5.16
CA SER A 76 -2.21 16.66 6.52
C SER A 76 -3.35 15.84 7.11
N ALA A 77 -4.42 15.65 6.32
CA ALA A 77 -5.56 14.83 6.70
C ALA A 77 -5.15 13.37 6.93
N PHE A 78 -4.33 12.81 6.05
CA PHE A 78 -3.82 11.44 6.18
C PHE A 78 -2.94 11.27 7.43
N VAL A 79 -1.98 12.18 7.65
CA VAL A 79 -1.07 12.12 8.82
C VAL A 79 -1.85 12.27 10.12
N ALA A 80 -2.81 13.21 10.17
CA ALA A 80 -3.68 13.38 11.33
C ALA A 80 -4.45 12.10 11.64
N TRP A 81 -5.05 11.47 10.63
CA TRP A 81 -5.75 10.19 10.78
C TRP A 81 -4.82 9.08 11.25
N LEU A 82 -3.69 8.84 10.56
CA LEU A 82 -2.80 7.72 10.84
C LEU A 82 -2.17 7.82 12.22
N SER A 83 -1.79 9.03 12.66
CA SER A 83 -1.23 9.25 14.01
C SER A 83 -2.25 9.04 15.15
N ALA A 84 -3.55 9.00 14.83
CA ALA A 84 -4.61 8.64 15.78
C ALA A 84 -4.92 7.13 15.79
N GLN A 85 -4.22 6.33 14.97
CA GLN A 85 -4.40 4.89 14.89
C GLN A 85 -3.39 4.11 15.74
N SER A 86 -3.71 2.85 15.97
CA SER A 86 -2.86 1.83 16.59
C SER A 86 -3.12 0.48 15.93
N ASP A 87 -2.29 -0.53 16.21
CA ASP A 87 -2.54 -1.88 15.69
C ASP A 87 -3.93 -2.42 16.12
N ALA A 88 -4.42 -1.99 17.28
CA ALA A 88 -5.73 -2.38 17.79
C ALA A 88 -6.90 -1.67 17.08
N THR A 89 -6.71 -0.46 16.55
CA THR A 89 -7.77 0.24 15.82
C THR A 89 -7.80 -0.15 14.35
N LEU A 90 -6.69 -0.65 13.81
CA LEU A 90 -6.58 -1.11 12.41
C LEU A 90 -6.62 -2.64 12.29
N ASN A 91 -7.10 -3.37 13.32
CA ASN A 91 -7.18 -4.83 13.29
C ASN A 91 -8.43 -5.38 12.59
N CYS A 92 -9.30 -4.52 12.06
CA CYS A 92 -10.52 -4.86 11.34
C CYS A 92 -11.56 -5.66 12.15
N HIS A 93 -11.54 -5.63 13.49
CA HIS A 93 -12.52 -6.35 14.33
C HIS A 93 -13.95 -5.80 14.20
N GLU A 94 -14.12 -4.63 13.61
CA GLU A 94 -15.42 -4.05 13.23
C GLU A 94 -16.06 -4.73 12.00
N MET A 95 -15.28 -5.51 11.23
CA MET A 95 -15.79 -6.20 10.04
C MET A 95 -16.68 -7.40 10.41
N PRO A 96 -17.71 -7.71 9.60
CA PRO A 96 -18.71 -8.72 9.96
C PRO A 96 -18.18 -10.16 9.99
N LEU A 97 -17.16 -10.48 9.19
CA LEU A 97 -16.59 -11.82 9.12
C LEU A 97 -15.24 -11.89 9.85
N PRO A 98 -15.03 -12.87 10.74
CA PRO A 98 -13.74 -13.09 11.40
C PRO A 98 -12.56 -13.32 10.45
N PHE A 99 -12.84 -13.67 9.19
CA PHE A 99 -11.83 -13.80 8.15
C PHE A 99 -10.97 -12.53 7.96
N TYR A 100 -11.53 -11.35 8.21
CA TYR A 100 -10.84 -10.06 8.06
C TYR A 100 -10.05 -9.65 9.31
N TRP A 101 -10.32 -10.26 10.45
CA TRP A 101 -9.77 -9.83 11.74
C TRP A 101 -8.29 -10.19 11.86
N ASP A 102 -7.46 -9.18 12.17
CA ASP A 102 -5.98 -9.28 12.25
C ASP A 102 -5.33 -9.86 10.96
N ASN A 103 -6.08 -9.99 9.86
CA ASN A 103 -5.61 -10.63 8.63
C ASN A 103 -4.91 -9.62 7.73
N GLN A 104 -3.58 -9.65 7.74
CA GLN A 104 -2.74 -8.79 6.90
C GLN A 104 -3.11 -7.30 7.03
N THR A 105 -3.38 -6.89 8.26
CA THR A 105 -3.73 -5.52 8.62
C THR A 105 -2.53 -4.60 8.69
N ILE A 106 -2.76 -3.29 8.73
CA ILE A 106 -1.71 -2.30 8.96
C ILE A 106 -1.27 -2.39 10.42
N THR A 107 0.04 -2.48 10.64
CA THR A 107 0.65 -2.50 11.97
C THR A 107 1.84 -1.55 12.01
N GLN A 108 2.23 -1.12 13.21
CA GLN A 108 3.43 -0.29 13.42
C GLN A 108 4.65 -0.93 12.76
N GLN A 109 4.85 -2.24 12.94
CA GLN A 109 5.96 -2.97 12.33
C GLN A 109 5.94 -2.88 10.80
N ARG A 110 4.78 -3.00 10.15
CA ARG A 110 4.67 -2.87 8.68
C ARG A 110 4.96 -1.45 8.22
N LEU A 111 4.50 -0.44 8.96
CA LEU A 111 4.76 0.97 8.67
C LEU A 111 6.27 1.30 8.80
N GLU A 112 6.91 0.85 9.87
CA GLU A 112 8.35 1.05 10.09
C GLU A 112 9.18 0.36 9.01
N ALA A 113 8.84 -0.89 8.68
CA ALA A 113 9.51 -1.61 7.62
C ALA A 113 9.29 -0.94 6.24
N PHE A 114 8.09 -0.38 6.00
CA PHE A 114 7.79 0.38 4.79
C PHE A 114 8.64 1.65 4.68
N VAL A 115 8.76 2.42 5.75
CA VAL A 115 9.57 3.65 5.77
C VAL A 115 11.05 3.37 5.58
N THR A 116 11.56 2.28 6.16
CA THR A 116 12.98 1.90 6.05
C THR A 116 13.34 1.19 4.75
N ASP A 117 12.35 0.99 3.86
CA ASP A 117 12.49 0.16 2.65
C ASP A 117 13.01 -1.26 2.96
N ALA A 118 12.81 -1.71 4.20
CA ALA A 118 13.02 -3.09 4.58
C ALA A 118 11.97 -3.93 3.84
N PRO A 119 12.29 -5.17 3.45
CA PRO A 119 11.36 -6.04 2.75
C PRO A 119 10.11 -6.29 3.63
N CYS A 120 9.06 -5.52 3.35
CA CYS A 120 7.75 -5.59 4.01
C CYS A 120 6.60 -5.75 3.02
N ASN A 121 6.93 -6.25 1.82
CA ASN A 121 6.05 -6.44 0.67
C ASN A 121 5.87 -5.15 -0.18
N ALA A 122 6.67 -4.09 0.01
CA ALA A 122 6.67 -2.94 -0.90
C ALA A 122 7.16 -3.34 -2.30
N ARG A 123 6.47 -2.88 -3.36
CA ARG A 123 6.91 -3.11 -4.75
C ARG A 123 8.32 -2.53 -4.95
N PRO A 124 9.28 -3.30 -5.49
CA PRO A 124 10.47 -2.70 -6.07
C PRO A 124 10.07 -1.89 -7.33
N ALA A 125 10.73 -0.76 -7.54
CA ALA A 125 10.36 0.23 -8.57
C ALA A 125 10.19 -0.35 -9.99
N TRP A 126 10.89 -1.45 -10.33
CA TRP A 126 10.81 -2.11 -11.64
C TRP A 126 9.44 -2.75 -11.94
N TYR A 127 8.62 -3.06 -10.92
CA TYR A 127 7.32 -3.70 -11.13
C TYR A 127 6.24 -2.72 -11.66
N GLN A 128 6.37 -1.42 -11.40
CA GLN A 128 5.49 -0.40 -11.99
C GLN A 128 5.76 -0.19 -13.49
N ALA A 129 7.03 -0.24 -13.90
CA ALA A 129 7.42 -0.15 -15.32
C ALA A 129 6.87 -1.32 -16.15
N MET A 130 6.76 -2.52 -15.57
CA MET A 130 6.28 -3.71 -16.27
C MET A 130 4.76 -3.73 -16.51
N LEU A 131 3.98 -3.06 -15.65
CA LEU A 131 2.51 -3.04 -15.76
C LEU A 131 1.97 -1.91 -16.66
N TYR A 132 2.72 -0.82 -16.81
CA TYR A 132 2.31 0.36 -17.58
C TYR A 132 3.21 0.67 -18.80
N GLY A 133 4.28 -0.11 -19.02
CA GLY A 133 5.20 0.05 -20.14
C GLY A 133 4.79 -0.77 -21.37
N ASN A 134 3.72 -0.36 -22.06
CA ASN A 134 3.50 -0.73 -23.46
C ASN A 134 3.53 0.54 -24.31
N GLU A 135 4.72 0.94 -24.75
CA GLU A 135 4.93 1.75 -25.95
C GLU A 135 5.68 0.86 -26.97
N PRO A 136 5.40 1.00 -28.28
CA PRO A 136 5.61 -0.05 -29.25
C PRO A 136 7.10 -0.30 -29.53
N VAL A 137 7.46 -1.58 -29.71
CA VAL A 137 8.75 -2.00 -30.27
C VAL A 137 8.82 -1.49 -31.72
N GLY A 138 9.34 -0.28 -31.87
CA GLY A 138 9.78 0.29 -33.14
C GLY A 138 11.22 -0.10 -33.42
N SER A 139 11.38 -0.95 -34.43
CA SER A 139 12.53 -1.13 -35.33
C SER A 139 13.93 -1.20 -34.73
N GLU A 140 14.51 -2.39 -34.86
CA GLU A 140 15.95 -2.64 -34.87
C GLU A 140 16.70 -1.59 -35.69
N ILE A 141 17.67 -0.93 -35.06
CA ILE A 141 18.85 -0.40 -35.75
C ILE A 141 20.04 -1.11 -35.13
N THR A 142 20.50 -2.16 -35.80
CA THR A 142 21.79 -2.79 -35.53
C THR A 142 22.91 -1.76 -35.76
N PRO A 143 23.79 -1.50 -34.79
CA PRO A 143 25.03 -0.80 -35.08
C PRO A 143 25.96 -1.78 -35.82
N SER A 144 26.16 -1.52 -37.12
CA SER A 144 27.27 -2.09 -37.87
C SER A 144 28.58 -1.62 -37.24
N ASN A 145 29.28 -2.54 -36.59
CA ASN A 145 30.63 -2.32 -36.08
C ASN A 145 31.60 -2.17 -37.26
N PRO A 146 32.48 -1.15 -37.29
CA PRO A 146 33.55 -1.09 -38.26
C PRO A 146 34.74 -1.96 -37.81
N GLU A 147 35.51 -2.41 -38.81
CA GLU A 147 36.86 -2.99 -38.73
C GLU A 147 36.98 -4.52 -38.64
N GLY A 148 37.57 -5.09 -39.71
CA GLY A 148 37.91 -6.49 -39.91
C GLY A 148 37.88 -6.88 -41.38
#